data_AF-A0A9W9U3G2-F1
#
_entry.id   AF-A0A9W9U3G2-F1
#
_cell.length_a   1.000
_cell.length_b   1.000
_cell.length_c   1.000
_cell.angle_alpha   90.00
_cell.angle_beta   90.00
_cell.angle_gamma   90.00
#
_symmetry.space_group_name_H-M   'P 1'
#
loop_
_entity.id
_entity.type
_entity.pdbx_description
1 polymer ?
#
loop_
_entity_poly.entity_id
_entity_poly.type
_entity_poly.pdbx_seq_one_letter_code
_entity_poly.pdbx_strand_id
1 'polypeptide(L)'
;MPSPIYIGLPRVYSTKSKGNKCVPPPNDFLIGTWQVTHSSLPLWKDKRNVNVTYELLPVDKSGVYKIDDLVKFQSKTSEKVSSIHGVDTPTPGDPGAWDWRGKGWLKLASTHWECLGFGHTDDNNKWIVTYFAKTLFTPAGIDIYSRNKEGLPQSSVQEILKALEEHRVVEITDLADSVFQVPHN
;
A
#
# COMPACT_ATOMS: atom_id res chain seq x y z
N MET A 1 -20.67 17.82 2.33
CA MET A 1 -20.60 16.35 2.18
C MET A 1 -19.15 16.00 1.95
N PRO A 2 -18.59 14.99 2.63
CA PRO A 2 -17.23 14.54 2.33
C PRO A 2 -17.16 14.11 0.87
N SER A 3 -16.01 14.36 0.23
CA SER A 3 -15.79 13.93 -1.15
C SER A 3 -15.90 12.40 -1.23
N PRO A 4 -16.52 11.84 -2.27
CA PRO A 4 -16.64 10.39 -2.39
C PRO A 4 -15.24 9.74 -2.46
N ILE A 5 -15.05 8.70 -1.65
CA ILE A 5 -13.84 7.87 -1.71
C ILE A 5 -13.85 7.11 -3.04
N TYR A 6 -12.77 7.26 -3.81
CA TYR A 6 -12.57 6.52 -5.05
C TYR A 6 -11.48 5.46 -4.83
N ILE A 7 -11.86 4.19 -4.95
CA ILE A 7 -10.95 3.04 -4.95
C ILE A 7 -11.10 2.29 -6.27
N GLY A 8 -9.99 2.07 -6.95
CA GLY A 8 -9.91 1.25 -8.15
C GLY A 8 -9.56 -0.21 -7.88
N LEU A 9 -9.47 -0.97 -8.97
CA LEU A 9 -9.00 -2.37 -8.98
C LEU A 9 -7.53 -2.45 -9.42
N PRO A 10 -6.76 -3.42 -8.89
CA PRO A 10 -5.44 -3.71 -9.44
C PRO A 10 -5.56 -4.24 -10.87
N ARG A 11 -4.49 -4.15 -11.65
CA ARG A 11 -4.47 -4.48 -13.07
C ARG A 11 -4.97 -5.88 -13.38
N VAL A 12 -4.64 -6.86 -12.53
CA VAL A 12 -5.05 -8.27 -12.74
C VAL A 12 -6.58 -8.45 -12.74
N TYR A 13 -7.32 -7.54 -12.10
CA TYR A 13 -8.79 -7.57 -12.04
C TYR A 13 -9.46 -6.42 -12.80
N SER A 14 -8.70 -5.45 -13.32
CA SER A 14 -9.27 -4.36 -14.12
C SER A 14 -9.30 -4.70 -15.61
N THR A 15 -10.48 -4.62 -16.22
CA THR A 15 -10.62 -4.70 -17.68
C THR A 15 -10.36 -3.33 -18.29
N LYS A 16 -9.56 -3.26 -19.37
CA LYS A 16 -9.23 -2.02 -20.11
C LYS A 16 -10.46 -1.16 -20.49
N SER A 17 -11.64 -1.75 -20.60
CA SER A 17 -12.88 -1.09 -21.04
C SER A 17 -13.71 -0.44 -19.91
N LYS A 18 -13.42 -0.70 -18.62
CA LYS A 18 -14.28 -0.23 -17.52
C LYS A 18 -13.78 1.00 -16.75
N GLY A 19 -12.55 1.46 -16.96
CA GLY A 19 -12.05 2.69 -16.32
C GLY A 19 -11.85 2.61 -14.80
N ASN A 20 -11.95 1.42 -14.20
CA ASN A 20 -11.88 1.22 -12.74
C ASN A 20 -10.45 1.22 -12.16
N LYS A 21 -9.43 1.71 -12.88
CA LYS A 21 -8.07 1.79 -12.34
C LYS A 21 -7.91 3.10 -11.57
N CYS A 22 -7.17 3.08 -10.46
CA CYS A 22 -6.78 4.31 -9.79
C CYS A 22 -5.73 5.07 -10.60
N VAL A 23 -5.91 6.38 -10.72
CA VAL A 23 -4.83 7.27 -11.13
C VAL A 23 -3.81 7.31 -9.98
N PRO A 24 -2.50 7.19 -10.23
CA PRO A 24 -1.52 7.29 -9.16
C PRO A 24 -1.58 8.64 -8.43
N PRO A 25 -1.26 8.67 -7.12
CA PRO A 25 -0.97 9.93 -6.46
C PRO A 25 0.24 10.61 -7.12
N PRO A 26 0.27 11.96 -7.13
CA PRO A 26 1.50 12.70 -7.41
C PRO A 26 2.66 12.25 -6.50
N ASN A 27 3.90 12.37 -6.99
CA ASN A 27 5.08 11.94 -6.23
C ASN A 27 5.18 12.63 -4.86
N ASP A 28 4.94 13.94 -4.80
CA ASP A 28 4.95 14.71 -3.53
C ASP A 28 3.86 14.26 -2.54
N PHE A 29 2.79 13.64 -3.02
CA PHE A 29 1.81 12.99 -2.16
C PHE A 29 2.33 11.66 -1.60
N LEU A 30 2.99 10.84 -2.44
CA LEU A 30 3.49 9.50 -2.08
C LEU A 30 4.72 9.53 -1.16
N ILE A 31 5.66 10.45 -1.38
CA ILE A 31 6.97 10.48 -0.69
C ILE A 31 6.86 10.81 0.80
N GLY A 32 7.76 10.25 1.61
CA GLY A 32 7.82 10.37 3.06
C GLY A 32 7.30 9.12 3.79
N THR A 33 7.12 9.23 5.10
CA THR A 33 6.70 8.10 5.94
C THR A 33 5.18 7.95 6.02
N TRP A 34 4.73 6.71 5.87
CA TRP A 34 3.36 6.25 6.02
C TRP A 34 3.27 5.20 7.11
N GLN A 35 2.20 5.25 7.89
CA GLN A 35 1.86 4.27 8.91
C GLN A 35 0.95 3.22 8.28
N VAL A 36 1.35 1.95 8.32
CA VAL A 36 0.49 0.83 7.89
C VAL A 36 -0.48 0.58 9.03
N THR A 37 -1.73 1.01 8.89
CA THR A 37 -2.72 1.03 9.98
C THR A 37 -3.65 -0.16 9.92
N HIS A 38 -3.92 -0.63 8.71
CA HIS A 38 -4.73 -1.81 8.47
C HIS A 38 -4.10 -2.63 7.35
N SER A 39 -4.29 -3.94 7.39
CA SER A 39 -3.74 -4.85 6.40
C SER A 39 -4.51 -6.16 6.33
N SER A 40 -4.55 -6.81 5.18
CA SER A 40 -4.92 -8.23 5.06
C SER A 40 -3.71 -9.17 4.96
N LEU A 41 -2.49 -8.64 4.85
CA LEU A 41 -1.27 -9.44 4.76
C LEU A 41 -0.99 -10.16 6.10
N PRO A 42 -0.90 -11.50 6.10
CA PRO A 42 -0.57 -12.25 7.32
C PRO A 42 0.78 -11.86 7.93
N LEU A 43 1.69 -11.30 7.13
CA LEU A 43 3.01 -10.80 7.53
C LEU A 43 2.96 -9.83 8.73
N TRP A 44 1.87 -9.05 8.85
CA TRP A 44 1.73 -8.03 9.89
C TRP A 44 0.95 -8.47 11.12
N LYS A 45 0.39 -9.69 11.14
CA LYS A 45 -0.49 -10.18 12.23
C LYS A 45 0.19 -10.21 13.60
N ASP A 46 1.49 -10.51 13.64
CA ASP A 46 2.31 -10.57 14.85
C ASP A 46 3.23 -9.34 15.01
N LYS A 47 3.02 -8.28 14.21
CA LYS A 47 3.81 -7.05 14.21
C LYS A 47 3.04 -5.84 14.74
N ARG A 48 3.77 -4.76 14.99
CA ARG A 48 3.27 -3.44 15.41
C ARG A 48 4.20 -2.34 14.90
N ASN A 49 3.76 -1.09 14.99
CA ASN A 49 4.51 0.11 14.61
C ASN A 49 5.08 0.00 13.17
N VAL A 50 4.29 -0.61 12.28
CA VAL A 50 4.69 -0.87 10.89
C VAL A 50 4.57 0.44 10.11
N ASN A 51 5.68 0.93 9.60
CA ASN A 51 5.73 2.11 8.74
C ASN A 51 6.58 1.86 7.51
N VAL A 52 6.25 2.54 6.43
CA VAL A 52 7.01 2.56 5.18
C VAL A 52 7.43 3.98 4.86
N THR A 53 8.70 4.19 4.53
CA THR A 53 9.22 5.49 4.09
C THR A 53 9.63 5.39 2.64
N TYR A 54 9.05 6.25 1.81
CA TYR A 54 9.36 6.36 0.39
C TYR A 54 10.23 7.60 0.13
N GLU A 55 11.37 7.45 -0.54
CA GLU A 55 12.21 8.57 -0.98
C GLU A 55 12.52 8.49 -2.47
N LEU A 56 12.49 9.62 -3.20
CA LEU A 56 12.85 9.62 -4.61
C LEU A 56 14.35 9.39 -4.76
N LEU A 57 14.70 8.37 -5.56
CA LEU A 57 16.07 8.17 -5.99
C LEU A 57 16.40 9.10 -7.17
N PRO A 58 17.69 9.42 -7.38
CA PRO A 58 18.13 10.11 -8.58
C PRO A 58 17.65 9.40 -9.84
N VAL A 59 17.26 10.19 -10.85
CA VAL A 59 16.86 9.68 -12.16
C VAL A 59 17.96 8.81 -12.73
N ASP A 60 17.60 7.62 -13.19
CA ASP A 60 18.57 6.76 -13.85
C ASP A 60 18.87 7.22 -15.29
N LYS A 61 19.83 6.54 -15.93
CA LYS A 61 20.25 6.89 -17.31
C LYS A 61 19.12 6.77 -18.34
N SER A 62 18.03 6.06 -18.01
CA SER A 62 16.86 5.87 -18.86
C SER A 62 15.79 6.94 -18.62
N GLY A 63 16.02 7.92 -17.74
CA GLY A 63 15.07 8.98 -17.44
C GLY A 63 13.97 8.56 -16.46
N VAL A 64 14.10 7.40 -15.81
CA VAL A 64 13.08 6.85 -14.91
C VAL A 64 13.45 7.14 -13.45
N TYR A 65 12.50 7.72 -12.71
CA TYR A 65 12.62 7.85 -11.25
C TYR A 65 12.27 6.51 -10.60
N LYS A 66 13.05 6.14 -9.57
CA LYS A 66 12.78 5.00 -8.70
C LYS A 66 12.54 5.50 -7.28
N ILE A 67 11.95 4.67 -6.44
CA ILE A 67 11.71 5.01 -5.04
C ILE A 67 12.56 4.08 -4.16
N ASP A 68 13.23 4.68 -3.18
CA ASP A 68 13.82 3.99 -2.06
C ASP A 68 12.70 3.64 -1.07
N ASP A 69 12.55 2.36 -0.73
CA ASP A 69 11.50 1.86 0.16
C ASP A 69 12.13 1.29 1.42
N LEU A 70 11.89 1.95 2.56
CA LEU A 70 12.28 1.50 3.88
C LEU A 70 11.07 1.19 4.75
N VAL A 71 10.80 -0.10 4.94
CA VAL A 71 9.82 -0.58 5.92
C VAL A 71 10.50 -0.78 7.27
N LYS A 72 9.89 -0.29 8.34
CA LYS A 72 10.28 -0.56 9.73
C LYS A 72 9.11 -1.13 10.50
N PHE A 73 9.39 -2.06 11.42
CA PHE A 73 8.38 -2.68 12.26
C PHE A 73 9.01 -3.29 13.52
N GLN A 74 8.16 -3.65 14.47
CA GLN A 74 8.54 -4.42 15.66
C GLN A 74 7.69 -5.69 15.75
N SER A 75 8.24 -6.74 16.37
CA SER A 75 7.40 -7.85 16.85
C SER A 75 6.53 -7.36 17.99
N LYS A 76 5.31 -7.89 18.14
CA LYS A 76 4.45 -7.58 19.29
C LYS A 76 5.10 -7.89 20.64
N THR A 77 6.08 -8.79 20.67
CA THR A 77 6.77 -9.25 21.88
C THR A 77 8.17 -8.66 22.08
N SER A 78 8.61 -7.72 21.24
CA SER A 78 9.97 -7.19 21.31
C SER A 78 10.03 -5.70 20.98
N GLU A 79 10.84 -4.95 21.73
CA GLU A 79 11.15 -3.55 21.42
C GLU A 79 12.15 -3.39 20.27
N LYS A 80 12.78 -4.48 19.81
CA LYS A 80 13.74 -4.41 18.72
C LYS A 80 13.06 -3.99 17.43
N VAL A 81 13.47 -2.83 16.89
CA VAL A 81 13.07 -2.38 15.57
C VAL A 81 13.80 -3.19 14.50
N SER A 82 13.03 -3.79 13.61
CA SER A 82 13.49 -4.47 12.40
C SER A 82 13.20 -3.60 11.18
N SER A 83 13.96 -3.80 10.10
CA SER A 83 13.74 -3.10 8.85
C SER A 83 13.92 -3.98 7.63
N ILE A 84 13.17 -3.66 6.58
CA ILE A 84 13.28 -4.22 5.23
C ILE A 84 13.54 -3.03 4.30
N HIS A 85 14.53 -3.18 3.42
CA HIS A 85 14.94 -2.13 2.49
C HIS A 85 14.88 -2.66 1.07
N GLY A 86 14.25 -1.91 0.17
CA GLY A 86 14.18 -2.22 -1.24
C GLY A 86 14.21 -0.98 -2.14
N VAL A 87 13.95 -1.22 -3.41
CA VAL A 87 13.78 -0.20 -4.44
C VAL A 87 12.53 -0.54 -5.24
N ASP A 88 11.63 0.41 -5.39
CA ASP A 88 10.50 0.34 -6.29
C ASP A 88 10.88 0.90 -7.66
N THR A 89 10.65 0.10 -8.70
CA THR A 89 10.75 0.52 -10.09
C THR A 89 9.35 0.68 -10.68
N PRO A 90 9.00 1.79 -11.35
CA PRO A 90 7.69 1.93 -11.97
C PRO A 90 7.42 0.80 -12.97
N THR A 91 6.26 0.16 -12.89
CA THR A 91 5.88 -0.89 -13.84
C THR A 91 5.55 -0.26 -15.21
N PRO A 92 6.23 -0.64 -16.31
CA PRO A 92 6.01 -0.04 -17.61
C PRO A 92 4.56 -0.17 -18.11
N GLY A 93 3.99 0.96 -18.55
CA GLY A 93 2.63 1.02 -19.08
C GLY A 93 1.54 0.91 -18.01
N ASP A 94 1.90 1.07 -16.73
CA ASP A 94 0.99 0.82 -15.61
C ASP A 94 1.11 1.87 -14.50
N PRO A 95 0.58 3.10 -14.73
CA PRO A 95 0.74 4.19 -13.78
C PRO A 95 0.23 3.83 -12.38
N GLY A 96 1.03 4.08 -11.34
CA GLY A 96 0.72 3.74 -9.95
C GLY A 96 1.02 2.30 -9.54
N ALA A 97 1.59 1.51 -10.44
CA ALA A 97 2.11 0.19 -10.15
C ALA A 97 3.65 0.20 -10.09
N TRP A 98 4.19 -0.62 -9.21
CA TRP A 98 5.60 -0.67 -8.88
C TRP A 98 6.07 -2.10 -8.68
N ASP A 99 7.25 -2.38 -9.20
CA ASP A 99 7.97 -3.63 -8.95
C ASP A 99 9.05 -3.36 -7.89
N TRP A 100 8.76 -3.80 -6.68
CA TRP A 100 9.67 -3.71 -5.54
C TRP A 100 10.72 -4.81 -5.61
N ARG A 101 11.97 -4.47 -5.27
CA ARG A 101 13.06 -5.43 -5.12
C ARG A 101 13.88 -5.15 -3.86
N GLY A 102 14.13 -6.18 -3.06
CA GLY A 102 14.91 -6.06 -1.84
C GLY A 102 16.38 -5.68 -2.08
N LYS A 103 17.01 -5.05 -1.10
CA LYS A 103 18.45 -4.74 -1.08
C LYS A 103 19.24 -5.79 -0.28
N GLY A 104 20.55 -5.80 -0.50
CA GLY A 104 21.46 -6.71 0.19
C GLY A 104 21.13 -8.19 -0.06
N TRP A 105 20.91 -8.95 1.01
CA TRP A 105 20.55 -10.36 0.95
C TRP A 105 19.12 -10.61 0.43
N LEU A 106 18.25 -9.59 0.48
CA LEU A 106 16.86 -9.65 -0.02
C LEU A 106 16.73 -9.40 -1.53
N LYS A 107 17.83 -9.32 -2.29
CA LYS A 107 17.81 -9.07 -3.75
C LYS A 107 17.07 -10.12 -4.59
N LEU A 108 16.79 -11.28 -4.01
CA LEU A 108 15.99 -12.35 -4.64
C LEU A 108 14.49 -12.19 -4.34
N ALA A 109 14.11 -11.38 -3.35
CA ALA A 109 12.73 -11.04 -3.06
C ALA A 109 12.29 -9.89 -3.97
N SER A 110 11.18 -10.11 -4.66
CA SER A 110 10.50 -9.11 -5.47
C SER A 110 9.00 -9.22 -5.23
N THR A 111 8.32 -8.08 -5.23
CA THR A 111 6.85 -8.05 -5.17
C THR A 111 6.33 -6.96 -6.09
N HIS A 112 5.14 -7.17 -6.65
CA HIS A 112 4.44 -6.19 -7.46
C HIS A 112 3.36 -5.56 -6.59
N TRP A 113 3.29 -4.22 -6.56
CA TRP A 113 2.26 -3.52 -5.82
C TRP A 113 1.66 -2.36 -6.60
N GLU A 114 0.41 -2.04 -6.31
CA GLU A 114 -0.37 -1.00 -6.99
C GLU A 114 -1.05 -0.10 -5.97
N CYS A 115 -1.07 1.21 -6.24
CA CYS A 115 -1.96 2.12 -5.53
C CYS A 115 -3.39 1.95 -6.05
N LEU A 116 -4.31 1.54 -5.17
CA LEU A 116 -5.73 1.39 -5.48
C LEU A 116 -6.54 2.65 -5.20
N GLY A 117 -6.05 3.54 -4.34
CA GLY A 117 -6.79 4.74 -3.95
C GLY A 117 -5.94 5.61 -3.06
N PHE A 118 -6.20 6.91 -3.07
CA PHE A 118 -5.56 7.85 -2.16
C PHE A 118 -6.47 9.05 -1.92
N GLY A 119 -6.27 9.74 -0.80
CA GLY A 119 -7.06 10.91 -0.47
C GLY A 119 -6.71 11.52 0.87
N HIS A 120 -7.61 12.35 1.37
CA HIS A 120 -7.52 12.95 2.69
C HIS A 120 -8.88 12.83 3.38
N THR A 121 -8.86 12.72 4.70
CA THR A 121 -10.03 12.90 5.57
C THR A 121 -10.29 14.38 5.82
N ASP A 122 -11.43 14.71 6.45
CA ASP A 122 -11.83 16.09 6.75
C ASP A 122 -10.83 16.84 7.65
N ASP A 123 -10.08 16.12 8.48
CA ASP A 123 -8.98 16.65 9.32
C ASP A 123 -7.62 16.72 8.59
N ASN A 124 -7.62 16.58 7.27
CA ASN A 124 -6.44 16.56 6.38
C ASN A 124 -5.48 15.38 6.59
N ASN A 125 -5.87 14.33 7.32
CA ASN A 125 -5.06 13.12 7.39
C ASN A 125 -5.08 12.39 6.04
N LYS A 126 -3.91 12.30 5.40
CA LYS A 126 -3.78 11.63 4.09
C LYS A 126 -3.79 10.13 4.26
N TRP A 127 -4.32 9.43 3.25
CA TRP A 127 -4.37 7.97 3.19
C TRP A 127 -4.02 7.45 1.79
N ILE A 128 -3.55 6.20 1.75
CA ILE A 128 -3.34 5.41 0.54
C ILE A 128 -3.86 4.00 0.79
N VAL A 129 -4.48 3.40 -0.21
CA VAL A 129 -4.80 1.97 -0.25
C VAL A 129 -3.88 1.33 -1.27
N THR A 130 -3.11 0.32 -0.86
CA THR A 130 -2.21 -0.42 -1.74
C THR A 130 -2.66 -1.87 -1.88
N TYR A 131 -2.42 -2.46 -3.05
CA TYR A 131 -2.55 -3.88 -3.31
C TYR A 131 -1.17 -4.48 -3.55
N PHE A 132 -0.92 -5.65 -2.99
CA PHE A 132 0.29 -6.44 -3.21
C PHE A 132 -0.08 -7.75 -3.89
N ALA A 133 0.58 -8.05 -5.01
CA ALA A 133 0.39 -9.30 -5.72
C ALA A 133 0.95 -10.48 -4.93
N LYS A 134 0.35 -11.65 -5.13
CA LYS A 134 0.85 -12.92 -4.58
C LYS A 134 2.27 -13.19 -5.08
N THR A 135 3.15 -13.59 -4.16
CA THR A 135 4.50 -14.10 -4.48
C THR A 135 4.58 -15.59 -4.17
N LEU A 136 5.76 -16.20 -4.38
CA LEU A 136 6.02 -17.57 -3.93
C LEU A 136 6.02 -17.71 -2.39
N PHE A 137 6.20 -16.60 -1.66
CA PHE A 137 6.38 -16.60 -0.21
C PHE A 137 5.21 -15.96 0.55
N THR A 138 4.41 -15.13 -0.11
CA THR A 138 3.33 -14.36 0.51
C THR A 138 2.06 -14.42 -0.35
N PRO A 139 0.86 -14.53 0.26
CA PRO A 139 -0.39 -14.32 -0.47
C PRO A 139 -0.50 -12.87 -0.97
N ALA A 140 -1.47 -12.61 -1.85
CA ALA A 140 -1.86 -11.24 -2.16
C ALA A 140 -2.43 -10.56 -0.91
N GLY A 141 -2.42 -9.23 -0.89
CA GLY A 141 -2.96 -8.48 0.24
C GLY A 141 -3.22 -7.02 -0.08
N ILE A 142 -3.92 -6.36 0.83
CA ILE A 142 -4.25 -4.94 0.79
C ILE A 142 -3.73 -4.31 2.08
N ASP A 143 -3.07 -3.17 1.97
CA ASP A 143 -2.75 -2.32 3.12
C ASP A 143 -3.47 -0.97 3.01
N ILE A 144 -3.84 -0.41 4.17
CA ILE A 144 -4.34 0.96 4.30
C ILE A 144 -3.33 1.76 5.09
N TYR A 145 -2.76 2.75 4.42
CA TYR A 145 -1.78 3.66 4.96
C TYR A 145 -2.44 4.94 5.46
N SER A 146 -1.85 5.53 6.51
CA SER A 146 -2.19 6.85 6.99
C SER A 146 -0.93 7.66 7.27
N ARG A 147 -1.00 9.00 7.16
CA ARG A 147 0.08 9.85 7.67
C ARG A 147 0.08 9.95 9.19
N ASN A 148 -1.06 9.65 9.82
CA ASN A 148 -1.19 9.63 11.27
C ASN A 148 -1.04 8.21 11.82
N LYS A 149 -0.34 8.04 12.96
CA LYS A 149 -0.11 6.70 13.56
C LYS A 149 -1.36 6.14 14.22
N GLU A 150 -2.27 7.01 14.63
CA GLU A 150 -3.60 6.70 15.14
C GLU A 150 -4.52 6.19 14.01
N GLY A 151 -4.13 6.38 12.75
CA GLY A 151 -4.85 5.94 11.58
C GLY A 151 -6.00 6.85 11.18
N LEU A 152 -6.97 6.27 10.48
CA LEU A 152 -8.16 6.96 9.97
C LEU A 152 -9.35 6.74 10.91
N PRO A 153 -10.36 7.63 10.90
CA PRO A 153 -11.65 7.34 11.53
C PRO A 153 -12.21 6.01 11.03
N GLN A 154 -12.82 5.23 11.93
CA GLN A 154 -13.38 3.91 11.60
C GLN A 154 -14.37 3.97 10.43
N SER A 155 -15.15 5.05 10.33
CA SER A 155 -16.07 5.28 9.21
C SER A 155 -15.35 5.39 7.87
N SER A 156 -14.22 6.09 7.81
CA SER A 156 -13.42 6.21 6.58
C SER A 156 -12.80 4.86 6.17
N VAL A 157 -12.36 4.05 7.15
CA VAL A 157 -11.88 2.69 6.87
C VAL A 157 -13.02 1.83 6.30
N GLN A 158 -14.21 1.89 6.89
CA GLN A 158 -15.39 1.16 6.40
C GLN A 158 -15.80 1.60 4.99
N GLU A 159 -15.75 2.90 4.69
CA GLU A 159 -16.04 3.41 3.35
C GLU A 159 -15.02 2.91 2.31
N ILE A 160 -13.73 2.86 2.67
CA ILE A 160 -12.69 2.28 1.82
C ILE A 160 -12.96 0.79 1.54
N LEU A 161 -13.24 0.01 2.57
CA LEU A 161 -13.50 -1.44 2.43
C LEU A 161 -14.77 -1.69 1.59
N LYS A 162 -15.84 -0.94 1.86
CA LYS A 162 -17.06 -1.00 1.06
C LYS A 162 -16.82 -0.66 -0.41
N ALA A 163 -16.00 0.36 -0.69
CA ALA A 163 -15.66 0.71 -2.07
C ALA A 163 -14.86 -0.39 -2.79
N LEU A 164 -14.05 -1.17 -2.07
CA LEU A 164 -13.38 -2.36 -2.62
C LEU A 164 -14.41 -3.46 -2.96
N GLU A 165 -15.34 -3.75 -2.06
CA GLU A 165 -16.39 -4.76 -2.22
C GLU A 165 -17.37 -4.42 -3.34
N GLU A 166 -17.66 -3.13 -3.56
CA GLU A 166 -18.60 -2.65 -4.59
C GLU A 166 -18.17 -3.01 -6.03
N HIS A 167 -16.89 -3.33 -6.25
CA HIS A 167 -16.41 -3.87 -7.53
C HIS A 167 -16.91 -5.29 -7.82
N ARG A 168 -17.41 -6.02 -6.81
CA ARG A 168 -17.91 -7.40 -6.91
C ARG A 168 -16.91 -8.38 -7.53
N VAL A 169 -15.63 -8.17 -7.23
CA VAL A 169 -14.55 -9.11 -7.52
C VAL A 169 -14.32 -9.93 -6.26
N VAL A 170 -14.54 -11.25 -6.34
CA VAL A 170 -14.51 -12.16 -5.18
C VAL A 170 -13.19 -12.04 -4.43
N GLU A 171 -12.07 -12.08 -5.14
CA GLU A 171 -10.73 -12.01 -4.53
C GLU A 171 -10.48 -10.67 -3.82
N ILE A 172 -10.99 -9.56 -4.34
CA ILE A 172 -10.85 -8.25 -3.69
C ILE A 172 -11.77 -8.13 -2.49
N THR A 173 -12.97 -8.72 -2.56
CA THR A 173 -13.93 -8.80 -1.46
C THR A 173 -13.32 -9.61 -0.31
N ASP A 174 -12.77 -10.79 -0.60
CA ASP A 174 -12.10 -11.64 0.41
C ASP A 174 -10.90 -10.94 1.06
N LEU A 175 -10.14 -10.16 0.28
CA LEU A 175 -9.04 -9.36 0.81
C LEU A 175 -9.54 -8.21 1.69
N ALA A 176 -10.64 -7.55 1.34
CA ALA A 176 -11.25 -6.49 2.16
C ALA A 176 -11.80 -7.05 3.48
N ASP A 177 -12.52 -8.17 3.43
CA ASP A 177 -13.10 -8.85 4.60
C ASP A 177 -12.03 -9.35 5.59
N SER A 178 -10.83 -9.65 5.10
CA SER A 178 -9.72 -10.14 5.93
C SER A 178 -8.82 -9.04 6.49
N VAL A 179 -9.12 -7.76 6.22
CA VAL A 179 -8.37 -6.63 6.76
C VAL A 179 -8.48 -6.57 8.29
N PHE A 180 -7.33 -6.50 8.95
CA PHE A 180 -7.21 -6.31 10.40
C PHE A 180 -6.40 -5.04 10.71
N GLN A 181 -6.60 -4.50 11.91
CA GLN A 181 -5.83 -3.35 12.39
C GLN A 181 -4.42 -3.77 12.78
N VAL A 182 -3.42 -3.01 12.32
CA VAL A 182 -2.03 -3.12 12.76
C VAL A 182 -1.81 -2.17 13.95
N PRO A 183 -1.40 -2.66 15.12
CA PRO A 183 -1.24 -1.80 16.29
C PRO A 183 -0.10 -0.79 16.14
N HIS A 184 -0.33 0.44 16.62
CA HIS A 184 0.68 1.48 16.80
C HIS A 184 0.65 1.95 18.25
N ASN A 185 1.73 1.74 19.01
CA ASN A 185 1.82 2.05 20.45
C ASN A 185 3.25 2.35 20.91
#